data_AF-A0A0G2F884-F1
#
_entry.id   AF-A0A0G2F884-F1
#
_cell.length_a   1.000
_cell.length_b   1.000
_cell.length_c   1.000
_cell.angle_alpha   90.00
_cell.angle_beta   90.00
_cell.angle_gamma   90.00
#
_symmetry.space_group_name_H-M   'P 1'
#
loop_
_entity.id
_entity.type
_entity.pdbx_description
1 polymer ?
#
loop_
_entity_poly.entity_id
_entity_poly.type
_entity_poly.pdbx_seq_one_letter_code
_entity_poly.pdbx_strand_id
1 'polypeptide(L)'
;MTQETHREPYSPNNPQSRLETIQALLLLFSVGLWGAKAILQDALSLQSQLALLIRDEGLNSNPTQIADWETWVRNEGSNRTKLIAYCYFNLCSVAYNSPPVLFTSEMNLFLPGPARLWRAESAWAWREARQSVQYMELSLQDALSRLLHRPSQGPLNDLTSLGNYVLIHALIQHIYLLKQTSFANTSPFDIHRGLKAEDVEEVTQALRVWQLGFEEHRMRITQSAQQMGSENFPGGPVSFDATALSRLAHIRLHTDLVPARALESREPYAAANIFNNLPLLPRGPRLNKAILQAVHALSMLVKAGINYIARTKSLEWSMQHSLCNLECAVLLAKWLMTMASMSPTEMQTAEEKSILASIRTIVDETEYAVPIDPSLAAQQPSRMDGSLNDSQKLRQLASAVLRIWAKTFKGEHIFELVKTMGHGLEIYSNILDKPRDQPSLGRMSSGSILE
;
A
#
# COMPACT_ATOMS: atom_id res chain seq x y z
N MET A 1 59.71 3.22 28.05
CA MET A 1 58.28 3.59 28.06
C MET A 1 57.65 3.05 26.80
N THR A 2 57.15 1.83 26.88
CA THR A 2 56.31 1.20 25.86
C THR A 2 54.89 1.75 26.03
N GLN A 3 54.46 2.63 25.12
CA GLN A 3 53.04 3.02 25.05
C GLN A 3 52.28 1.91 24.32
N GLU A 4 51.42 1.24 25.08
CA GLU A 4 50.53 0.18 24.64
C GLU A 4 49.59 0.68 23.54
N THR A 5 49.81 0.19 22.32
CA THR A 5 48.81 0.16 21.26
C THR A 5 47.87 -1.02 21.50
N HIS A 6 47.00 -0.93 22.51
CA HIS A 6 45.84 -1.80 22.63
C HIS A 6 44.61 -1.05 22.11
N ARG A 7 44.44 -1.01 20.78
CA ARG A 7 43.10 -0.82 20.22
C ARG A 7 42.37 -2.14 20.44
N GLU A 8 41.47 -2.19 21.42
CA GLU A 8 40.54 -3.31 21.55
C GLU A 8 39.78 -3.45 20.22
N PRO A 9 39.92 -4.58 19.49
CA PRO A 9 39.29 -4.76 18.18
C PRO A 9 37.75 -4.83 18.25
N TYR A 10 37.18 -4.90 19.47
CA TYR A 10 35.75 -5.01 19.73
C TYR A 10 35.30 -4.04 20.82
N SER A 11 35.37 -2.74 20.55
CA SER A 11 34.61 -1.79 21.37
C SER A 11 33.12 -1.91 21.01
N PRO A 12 32.22 -2.29 21.94
CA PRO A 12 30.79 -2.50 21.65
C PRO A 12 30.06 -1.21 21.22
N ASN A 13 30.70 -0.03 21.31
CA ASN A 13 30.09 1.27 21.03
C ASN A 13 30.64 1.99 19.78
N ASN A 14 31.40 1.30 18.93
CA ASN A 14 31.84 1.91 17.67
C ASN A 14 30.64 2.15 16.71
N PRO A 15 30.72 3.10 15.75
CA PRO A 15 29.61 3.42 14.86
C PRO A 15 29.10 2.24 14.03
N GLN A 16 30.00 1.33 13.63
CA GLN A 16 29.65 0.14 12.85
C GLN A 16 28.80 -0.83 13.67
N SER A 17 29.20 -1.15 14.91
CA SER A 17 28.44 -2.04 15.80
C SER A 17 27.07 -1.46 16.17
N ARG A 18 26.96 -0.13 16.30
CA ARG A 18 25.67 0.56 16.48
C ARG A 18 24.76 0.40 15.26
N LEU A 19 25.31 0.57 14.05
CA LEU A 19 24.56 0.37 12.81
C LEU A 19 24.10 -1.09 12.66
N GLU A 20 24.96 -2.06 12.95
CA GLU A 20 24.63 -3.48 12.92
C GLU A 20 23.51 -3.83 13.92
N THR A 21 23.50 -3.20 15.09
CA THR A 21 22.40 -3.32 16.07
C THR A 21 21.08 -2.79 15.51
N ILE A 22 21.10 -1.61 14.87
CA ILE A 22 19.92 -1.05 14.20
C ILE A 22 19.42 -1.98 13.09
N GLN A 23 20.33 -2.54 12.28
CA GLN A 23 20.01 -3.46 11.20
C GLN A 23 19.39 -4.77 11.73
N ALA A 24 19.95 -5.35 12.79
CA ALA A 24 19.42 -6.54 13.44
C ALA A 24 18.00 -6.29 13.99
N LEU A 25 17.80 -5.17 14.69
CA LEU A 25 16.49 -4.78 15.20
C LEU A 25 15.48 -4.50 14.09
N LEU A 26 15.89 -3.86 13.00
CA LEU A 26 15.05 -3.65 11.82
C LEU A 26 14.60 -4.98 11.21
N LEU A 27 15.49 -5.97 11.11
CA LEU A 27 15.14 -7.31 10.61
C LEU A 27 14.13 -7.99 11.54
N LEU A 28 14.38 -8.00 12.85
CA LEU A 28 13.45 -8.57 13.84
C LEU A 28 12.08 -7.87 13.83
N PHE A 29 12.09 -6.53 13.78
CA PHE A 29 10.87 -5.74 13.64
C PHE A 29 10.11 -6.12 12.37
N SER A 30 10.78 -6.18 11.22
CA SER A 30 10.13 -6.49 9.93
C SER A 30 9.49 -7.88 9.90
N VAL A 31 10.20 -8.90 10.42
CA VAL A 31 9.69 -10.28 10.48
C VAL A 31 8.53 -10.40 11.46
N GLY A 32 8.67 -9.82 12.66
CA GLY A 32 7.63 -9.88 13.68
C GLY A 32 6.37 -9.10 13.31
N LEU A 33 6.50 -8.00 12.56
CA LEU A 33 5.38 -7.19 12.09
C LEU A 33 4.40 -7.99 11.22
N TRP A 34 4.89 -8.95 10.46
CA TRP A 34 4.13 -9.76 9.51
C TRP A 34 3.89 -11.20 9.97
N GLY A 35 4.63 -11.65 10.97
CA GLY A 35 4.54 -12.99 11.51
C GLY A 35 3.30 -13.24 12.36
N ALA A 36 3.43 -14.27 13.19
CA ALA A 36 2.36 -14.78 14.05
C ALA A 36 1.92 -13.77 15.10
N LYS A 37 0.68 -13.93 15.59
CA LYS A 37 0.13 -13.03 16.62
C LYS A 37 1.01 -12.94 17.87
N ALA A 38 1.62 -14.06 18.27
CA ALA A 38 2.45 -14.15 19.47
C ALA A 38 3.67 -13.21 19.47
N ILE A 39 4.27 -12.94 18.30
CA ILE A 39 5.48 -12.11 18.17
C ILE A 39 5.18 -10.68 17.73
N LEU A 40 3.93 -10.38 17.37
CA LEU A 40 3.53 -9.05 16.89
C LEU A 40 3.70 -7.99 18.00
N GLN A 41 3.33 -8.31 19.24
CA GLN A 41 3.47 -7.35 20.35
C GLN A 41 4.94 -7.04 20.65
N ASP A 42 5.80 -8.05 20.63
CA ASP A 42 7.24 -7.88 20.80
C ASP A 42 7.80 -7.00 19.68
N ALA A 43 7.43 -7.25 18.42
CA ALA A 43 7.84 -6.42 17.29
C ALA A 43 7.38 -4.96 17.44
N LEU A 44 6.14 -4.72 17.86
CA LEU A 44 5.65 -3.38 18.13
C LEU A 44 6.40 -2.70 19.29
N SER A 45 6.87 -3.45 20.29
CA SER A 45 7.73 -2.90 21.35
C SER A 45 9.14 -2.53 20.83
N LEU A 46 9.69 -3.34 19.90
CA LEU A 46 10.97 -3.05 19.25
C LEU A 46 10.90 -1.80 18.37
N GLN A 47 9.71 -1.45 17.86
CA GLN A 47 9.49 -0.27 17.02
C GLN A 47 10.01 1.01 17.70
N SER A 48 9.69 1.21 18.99
CA SER A 48 10.13 2.39 19.73
C SER A 48 11.64 2.38 20.00
N GLN A 49 12.20 1.21 20.34
CA GLN A 49 13.65 1.07 20.57
C GLN A 49 14.45 1.33 19.30
N LEU A 50 14.00 0.79 18.16
CA LEU A 50 14.60 1.01 16.87
C LEU A 50 14.59 2.51 16.49
N ALA A 51 13.47 3.20 16.74
CA ALA A 51 13.37 4.62 16.47
C ALA A 51 14.31 5.47 17.34
N LEU A 52 14.49 5.10 18.62
CA LEU A 52 15.46 5.75 19.50
C LEU A 52 16.89 5.60 18.96
N LEU A 53 17.30 4.38 18.63
CA LEU A 53 18.66 4.13 18.10
C LEU A 53 18.92 4.84 16.77
N ILE A 54 17.92 4.95 15.91
CA ILE A 54 18.02 5.70 14.66
C ILE A 54 18.21 7.20 14.92
N ARG A 55 17.47 7.77 15.88
CA ARG A 55 17.62 9.18 16.27
C ARG A 55 18.98 9.45 16.92
N ASP A 56 19.47 8.51 17.73
CA ASP A 56 20.79 8.59 18.38
C ASP A 56 21.95 8.51 17.39
N GLU A 57 21.80 7.76 16.28
CA GLU A 57 22.77 7.81 15.18
C GLU A 57 22.73 9.20 14.53
N GLY A 58 21.53 9.72 14.28
CA GLY A 58 21.29 11.05 13.75
C GLY A 58 20.54 11.00 12.41
N LEU A 59 19.69 12.00 12.19
CA LEU A 59 18.84 12.10 11.00
C LEU A 59 19.22 13.26 10.06
N ASN A 60 20.44 13.78 10.21
CA ASN A 60 20.98 14.83 9.37
C ASN A 60 22.15 14.29 8.55
N SER A 61 22.04 14.36 7.23
CA SER A 61 23.15 14.05 6.33
C SER A 61 23.88 15.34 5.95
N ASN A 62 25.21 15.33 6.08
CA ASN A 62 26.06 16.35 5.48
C ASN A 62 26.51 15.89 4.09
N PRO A 63 26.59 16.78 3.08
CA PRO A 63 27.09 16.40 1.77
C PRO A 63 28.50 15.83 1.91
N THR A 64 28.66 14.61 1.41
CA THR A 64 29.96 13.94 1.45
C THR A 64 30.87 14.61 0.41
N GLN A 65 31.74 15.53 0.86
CA GLN A 65 32.94 15.90 0.10
C GLN A 65 33.68 14.63 -0.32
N ILE A 66 34.45 14.69 -1.43
CA ILE A 66 35.18 13.59 -2.08
C ILE A 66 35.61 12.51 -1.07
N ALA A 67 34.72 11.55 -0.83
CA ALA A 67 34.94 10.47 0.11
C ALA A 67 35.60 9.32 -0.64
N ASP A 68 36.53 8.63 0.02
CA ASP A 68 36.99 7.34 -0.45
C ASP A 68 35.85 6.32 -0.39
N TRP A 69 36.02 5.21 -1.13
CA TRP A 69 34.96 4.21 -1.27
C TRP A 69 34.52 3.63 0.09
N GLU A 70 35.46 3.39 1.01
CA GLU A 70 35.17 2.84 2.34
C GLU A 70 34.29 3.77 3.18
N THR A 71 34.57 5.08 3.15
CA THR A 71 33.72 6.05 3.84
C THR A 71 32.37 6.20 3.15
N TRP A 72 32.36 6.25 1.81
CA TRP A 72 31.12 6.37 1.05
C TRP A 72 30.18 5.18 1.29
N VAL A 73 30.68 3.93 1.21
CA VAL A 73 29.84 2.73 1.38
C VAL A 73 29.28 2.64 2.80
N ARG A 74 30.07 3.03 3.81
CA ARG A 74 29.60 3.09 5.21
C ARG A 74 28.49 4.14 5.38
N ASN A 75 28.68 5.34 4.83
CA ASN A 75 27.69 6.42 4.93
C ASN A 75 26.40 6.08 4.18
N GLU A 76 26.52 5.56 2.96
CA GLU A 76 25.37 5.10 2.16
C GLU A 76 24.64 3.93 2.84
N GLY A 77 25.38 3.02 3.49
CA GLY A 77 24.82 1.92 4.28
C GLY A 77 24.01 2.41 5.48
N SER A 78 24.54 3.38 6.24
CA SER A 78 23.81 4.04 7.33
C SER A 78 22.56 4.76 6.80
N ASN A 79 22.70 5.54 5.73
CA ASN A 79 21.61 6.28 5.10
C ASN A 79 20.46 5.36 4.63
N ARG A 80 20.78 4.29 3.89
CA ARG A 80 19.82 3.28 3.45
C ARG A 80 19.12 2.61 4.63
N THR A 81 19.85 2.26 5.68
CA THR A 81 19.29 1.59 6.86
C THR A 81 18.20 2.45 7.50
N LYS A 82 18.47 3.74 7.75
CA LYS A 82 17.51 4.67 8.35
C LYS A 82 16.29 4.89 7.46
N LEU A 83 16.49 5.06 6.15
CA LEU A 83 15.40 5.27 5.19
C LEU A 83 14.51 4.02 5.05
N ILE A 84 15.09 2.81 5.06
CA ILE A 84 14.31 1.58 5.04
C ILE A 84 13.54 1.41 6.35
N ALA A 85 14.14 1.70 7.51
CA ALA A 85 13.42 1.67 8.78
C ALA A 85 12.23 2.65 8.79
N TYR A 86 12.42 3.87 8.30
CA TYR A 86 11.34 4.83 8.05
C TYR A 86 10.23 4.25 7.16
N CYS A 87 10.58 3.59 6.05
CA CYS A 87 9.59 2.93 5.19
C CYS A 87 8.81 1.83 5.93
N TYR A 88 9.46 1.01 6.76
CA TYR A 88 8.79 -0.01 7.56
C TYR A 88 7.89 0.57 8.66
N PHE A 89 8.25 1.71 9.26
CA PHE A 89 7.36 2.41 10.18
C PHE A 89 6.10 2.93 9.47
N ASN A 90 6.24 3.40 8.23
CA ASN A 90 5.09 3.76 7.39
C ASN A 90 4.26 2.54 7.02
N LEU A 91 4.87 1.39 6.70
CA LEU A 91 4.12 0.15 6.45
C LEU A 91 3.37 -0.35 7.69
N CYS A 92 3.94 -0.21 8.89
CA CYS A 92 3.25 -0.48 10.14
C CYS A 92 2.01 0.42 10.29
N SER A 93 2.17 1.71 10.01
CA SER A 93 1.08 2.69 10.02
C SER A 93 0.00 2.36 8.98
N VAL A 94 0.40 1.88 7.81
CA VAL A 94 -0.51 1.39 6.76
C VAL A 94 -1.30 0.18 7.26
N ALA A 95 -0.64 -0.85 7.79
CA ALA A 95 -1.27 -2.10 8.17
C ALA A 95 -2.18 -1.97 9.42
N TYR A 96 -1.74 -1.20 10.42
CA TYR A 96 -2.38 -1.15 11.74
C TYR A 96 -3.06 0.17 12.07
N ASN A 97 -3.00 1.15 11.16
CA ASN A 97 -3.50 2.50 11.38
C ASN A 97 -2.93 3.15 12.66
N SER A 98 -1.69 2.80 13.00
CA SER A 98 -0.92 3.43 14.08
C SER A 98 -0.31 4.74 13.58
N PRO A 99 -0.07 5.74 14.46
CA PRO A 99 0.71 6.91 14.11
C PRO A 99 2.13 6.51 13.65
N PRO A 100 2.70 7.20 12.64
CA PRO A 100 4.09 7.02 12.27
C PRO A 100 5.02 7.35 13.43
N VAL A 101 6.03 6.50 13.64
CA VAL A 101 7.01 6.68 14.72
C VAL A 101 8.15 7.61 14.32
N LEU A 102 8.51 7.63 13.03
CA LEU A 102 9.37 8.63 12.43
C LEU A 102 8.59 9.50 11.44
N PHE A 103 8.62 10.81 11.62
CA PHE A 103 8.01 11.75 10.69
C PHE A 103 8.94 12.07 9.52
N THR A 104 8.35 12.40 8.38
CA THR A 104 9.12 12.82 7.22
C THR A 104 9.91 14.09 7.53
N SER A 105 9.36 15.02 8.31
CA SER A 105 10.01 16.29 8.67
C SER A 105 11.29 16.14 9.51
N GLU A 106 11.47 15.03 10.24
CA GLU A 106 12.72 14.76 10.97
C GLU A 106 13.78 14.05 10.10
N MET A 107 13.39 13.53 8.92
CA MET A 107 14.27 12.79 8.02
C MET A 107 15.02 13.74 7.07
N ASN A 108 16.05 14.40 7.59
CA ASN A 108 16.95 15.27 6.80
C ASN A 108 18.11 14.45 6.18
N LEU A 109 17.72 13.43 5.41
CA LEU A 109 18.62 12.48 4.75
C LEU A 109 18.58 12.63 3.24
N PHE A 110 19.67 12.26 2.56
CA PHE A 110 19.70 12.16 1.09
C PHE A 110 18.95 10.93 0.61
N LEU A 111 18.23 11.05 -0.50
CA LEU A 111 17.65 9.89 -1.17
C LEU A 111 18.76 8.91 -1.59
N PRO A 112 18.49 7.59 -1.58
CA PRO A 112 19.54 6.60 -1.80
C PRO A 112 20.17 6.69 -3.19
N GLY A 113 21.48 6.51 -3.23
CA GLY A 113 22.27 6.57 -4.44
C GLY A 113 21.97 5.43 -5.44
N PRO A 114 22.53 5.53 -6.66
CA PRO A 114 22.36 4.52 -7.69
C PRO A 114 22.81 3.13 -7.24
N ALA A 115 22.00 2.11 -7.54
CA ALA A 115 22.30 0.72 -7.14
C ALA A 115 23.64 0.20 -7.70
N ARG A 116 24.09 0.73 -8.84
CA ARG A 116 25.40 0.39 -9.43
C ARG A 116 26.56 0.81 -8.53
N LEU A 117 26.48 1.99 -7.91
CA LEU A 117 27.51 2.45 -6.96
C LEU A 117 27.49 1.61 -5.68
N TRP A 118 26.28 1.29 -5.18
CA TRP A 118 26.11 0.48 -3.96
C TRP A 118 26.63 -0.95 -4.11
N ARG A 119 26.46 -1.55 -5.29
CA ARG A 119 26.91 -2.93 -5.57
C ARG A 119 28.39 -3.05 -5.93
N ALA A 120 29.14 -1.95 -5.99
CA ALA A 120 30.56 -2.02 -6.29
C ALA A 120 31.31 -2.69 -5.14
N GLU A 121 31.92 -3.85 -5.41
CA GLU A 121 32.61 -4.68 -4.41
C GLU A 121 34.03 -4.20 -4.08
N SER A 122 34.53 -3.18 -4.81
CA SER A 122 35.85 -2.61 -4.59
C SER A 122 35.88 -1.12 -4.90
N ALA A 123 36.87 -0.42 -4.33
CA ALA A 123 37.11 0.99 -4.59
C ALA A 123 37.36 1.29 -6.08
N TRP A 124 37.99 0.36 -6.81
CA TRP A 124 38.22 0.50 -8.24
C TRP A 124 36.90 0.44 -9.03
N ALA A 125 36.09 -0.61 -8.79
CA ALA A 125 34.80 -0.77 -9.45
C ALA A 125 33.84 0.40 -9.14
N TRP A 126 33.92 0.95 -7.92
CA TRP A 126 33.14 2.11 -7.52
C TRP A 126 33.55 3.38 -8.29
N ARG A 127 34.86 3.63 -8.45
CA ARG A 127 35.36 4.78 -9.23
C ARG A 127 34.95 4.68 -10.69
N GLU A 128 35.07 3.50 -11.30
CA GLU A 128 34.63 3.25 -12.67
C GLU A 128 33.13 3.49 -12.83
N ALA A 129 32.31 2.92 -11.93
CA ALA A 129 30.87 3.13 -11.94
C ALA A 129 30.50 4.60 -11.79
N ARG A 130 31.20 5.36 -10.93
CA ARG A 130 30.98 6.79 -10.69
C ARG A 130 31.25 7.65 -11.94
N GLN A 131 32.19 7.26 -12.79
CA GLN A 131 32.43 7.96 -14.06
C GLN A 131 31.27 7.77 -15.06
N SER A 132 30.56 6.65 -14.97
CA SER A 132 29.45 6.32 -15.88
C SER A 132 28.07 6.83 -15.43
N VAL A 133 27.95 7.31 -14.18
CA VAL A 133 26.67 7.67 -13.58
C VAL A 133 26.65 9.15 -13.24
N GLN A 134 25.77 9.91 -13.91
CA GLN A 134 25.41 11.25 -13.45
C GLN A 134 24.53 11.11 -12.20
N TYR A 135 25.06 11.56 -11.06
CA TYR A 135 24.41 11.46 -9.76
C TYR A 135 24.48 12.80 -9.05
N MET A 136 23.32 13.32 -8.67
CA MET A 136 23.18 14.49 -7.80
C MET A 136 22.52 14.05 -6.50
N GLU A 137 23.14 14.39 -5.37
CA GLU A 137 22.56 14.17 -4.05
C GLU A 137 21.32 15.07 -3.91
N LEU A 138 20.17 14.48 -3.63
CA LEU A 138 18.91 15.18 -3.41
C LEU A 138 18.34 14.75 -2.06
N SER A 139 18.04 15.71 -1.18
CA SER A 139 17.45 15.41 0.12
C SER A 139 16.01 14.94 -0.03
N LEU A 140 15.53 14.14 0.92
CA LEU A 140 14.12 13.72 0.97
C LEU A 140 13.19 14.95 1.07
N GLN A 141 13.57 15.96 1.84
CA GLN A 141 12.78 17.20 2.00
C GLN A 141 12.70 17.98 0.69
N ASP A 142 13.83 18.13 -0.02
CA ASP A 142 13.85 18.85 -1.30
C ASP A 142 13.05 18.10 -2.36
N ALA A 143 13.16 16.77 -2.42
CA ALA A 143 12.37 15.96 -3.35
C ALA A 143 10.86 16.10 -3.06
N LEU A 144 10.46 15.97 -1.80
CA LEU A 144 9.05 16.06 -1.41
C LEU A 144 8.48 17.47 -1.64
N SER A 145 9.23 18.52 -1.28
CA SER A 145 8.80 19.90 -1.50
C SER A 145 8.61 20.21 -2.98
N ARG A 146 9.48 19.70 -3.87
CA ARG A 146 9.31 19.83 -5.33
C ARG A 146 8.07 19.11 -5.85
N LEU A 147 7.71 17.96 -5.30
CA LEU A 147 6.49 17.25 -5.67
C LEU A 147 5.22 18.00 -5.27
N LEU A 148 5.22 18.60 -4.07
CA LEU A 148 4.08 19.34 -3.53
C LEU A 148 4.02 20.80 -4.04
N HIS A 149 5.08 21.31 -4.66
CA HIS A 149 5.15 22.69 -5.13
C HIS A 149 4.08 23.04 -6.19
N ARG A 150 3.51 24.24 -6.07
CA ARG A 150 2.61 24.83 -7.06
C ARG A 150 3.18 26.17 -7.56
N PRO A 151 3.29 26.38 -8.89
CA PRO A 151 2.94 25.47 -9.98
C PRO A 151 3.92 24.28 -10.11
N SER A 152 3.48 23.20 -10.74
CA SER A 152 4.30 22.00 -10.94
C SER A 152 5.64 22.31 -11.62
N GLN A 153 6.75 21.90 -11.00
CA GLN A 153 8.10 22.11 -11.54
C GLN A 153 8.54 21.04 -12.56
N GLY A 154 7.67 20.05 -12.83
CA GLY A 154 7.98 18.92 -13.72
C GLY A 154 8.49 17.69 -12.97
N PRO A 155 8.74 16.58 -13.69
CA PRO A 155 9.15 15.31 -13.10
C PRO A 155 10.58 15.36 -12.51
N LEU A 156 10.82 14.54 -11.47
CA LEU A 156 12.13 14.38 -10.87
C LEU A 156 12.92 13.27 -11.58
N ASN A 157 13.71 13.66 -12.57
CA ASN A 157 14.31 12.71 -13.52
C ASN A 157 15.56 11.99 -13.00
N ASP A 158 16.15 12.37 -11.88
CA ASP A 158 17.38 11.75 -11.38
C ASP A 158 17.15 10.78 -10.21
N LEU A 159 15.88 10.45 -9.92
CA LEU A 159 15.55 9.56 -8.80
C LEU A 159 15.82 8.10 -9.11
N THR A 160 16.50 7.43 -8.19
CA THR A 160 16.72 5.98 -8.25
C THR A 160 15.44 5.20 -7.94
N SER A 161 15.41 3.90 -8.23
CA SER A 161 14.25 3.05 -7.86
C SER A 161 13.99 3.08 -6.37
N LEU A 162 15.04 3.07 -5.55
CA LEU A 162 14.92 3.13 -4.10
C LEU A 162 14.56 4.54 -3.61
N GLY A 163 15.07 5.59 -4.26
CA GLY A 163 14.64 6.98 -4.00
C GLY A 163 13.15 7.18 -4.24
N ASN A 164 12.63 6.68 -5.38
CA ASN A 164 11.19 6.70 -5.68
C ASN A 164 10.37 5.91 -4.65
N TYR A 165 10.86 4.76 -4.20
CA TYR A 165 10.23 3.96 -3.15
C TYR A 165 10.13 4.71 -1.82
N VAL A 166 11.21 5.38 -1.38
CA VAL A 166 11.19 6.22 -0.17
C VAL A 166 10.22 7.40 -0.34
N LEU A 167 10.20 8.01 -1.53
CA LEU A 167 9.39 9.20 -1.78
C LEU A 167 7.88 8.88 -1.80
N ILE A 168 7.48 7.71 -2.30
CA ILE A 168 6.06 7.31 -2.24
C ILE A 168 5.62 7.01 -0.80
N HIS A 169 6.52 6.50 0.05
CA HIS A 169 6.27 6.37 1.49
C HIS A 169 6.03 7.73 2.17
N ALA A 170 6.79 8.75 1.79
CA ALA A 170 6.58 10.12 2.28
C ALA A 170 5.21 10.68 1.87
N LEU A 171 4.77 10.47 0.63
CA LEU A 171 3.42 10.86 0.19
C LEU A 171 2.33 10.10 0.94
N ILE A 172 2.49 8.79 1.17
CA ILE A 172 1.54 7.99 1.96
C ILE A 172 1.45 8.53 3.40
N GLN A 173 2.58 8.86 4.02
CA GLN A 173 2.60 9.44 5.35
C GLN A 173 1.92 10.81 5.37
N HIS A 174 2.17 11.65 4.35
CA HIS A 174 1.53 12.95 4.21
C HIS A 174 0.00 12.83 4.10
N ILE A 175 -0.50 11.90 3.26
CA ILE A 175 -1.94 11.57 3.16
C ILE A 175 -2.49 11.13 4.52
N TYR A 176 -1.78 10.26 5.24
CA TYR A 176 -2.19 9.81 6.56
C TYR A 176 -2.33 10.98 7.52
N LEU A 177 -1.34 11.87 7.59
CA LEU A 177 -1.34 13.01 8.51
C LEU A 177 -2.43 14.03 8.19
N LEU A 178 -2.61 14.37 6.91
CA LEU A 178 -3.72 15.24 6.47
C LEU A 178 -5.07 14.69 6.92
N LYS A 179 -5.27 13.37 6.88
CA LYS A 179 -6.51 12.75 7.34
C LYS A 179 -6.67 12.76 8.85
N GLN A 180 -5.59 12.61 9.61
CA GLN A 180 -5.64 12.67 11.08
C GLN A 180 -5.90 14.08 11.58
N THR A 181 -5.47 15.11 10.85
CA THR A 181 -5.68 16.52 11.20
C THR A 181 -6.89 17.14 10.51
N SER A 182 -7.50 16.46 9.54
CA SER A 182 -8.73 16.93 8.92
C SER A 182 -9.91 16.75 9.86
N PHE A 183 -10.37 17.87 10.40
CA PHE A 183 -11.66 18.00 11.07
C PHE A 183 -12.76 18.50 10.11
N ALA A 184 -12.47 18.60 8.81
CA ALA A 184 -13.41 19.13 7.85
C ALA A 184 -14.67 18.24 7.79
N ASN A 185 -15.81 18.88 8.08
CA ASN A 185 -17.18 18.37 8.14
C ASN A 185 -17.56 17.60 9.42
N THR A 186 -17.32 18.18 10.60
CA THR A 186 -18.21 17.97 11.76
C THR A 186 -19.48 18.82 11.64
N SER A 187 -20.21 18.70 10.53
CA SER A 187 -21.61 19.13 10.51
C SER A 187 -22.41 18.02 11.20
N PRO A 188 -23.30 18.32 12.15
CA PRO A 188 -24.14 17.30 12.80
C PRO A 188 -25.04 16.54 11.80
N PHE A 189 -25.12 17.00 10.55
CA PHE A 189 -25.91 16.40 9.47
C PHE A 189 -25.07 15.76 8.34
N ASP A 190 -23.74 15.93 8.34
CA ASP A 190 -22.85 15.38 7.32
C ASP A 190 -21.72 14.58 7.98
N ILE A 191 -21.78 13.26 7.87
CA ILE A 191 -20.93 12.29 8.60
C ILE A 191 -19.54 12.15 7.94
N HIS A 192 -19.31 12.83 6.82
CA HIS A 192 -18.13 12.60 5.99
C HIS A 192 -16.92 13.39 6.47
N ARG A 193 -16.12 12.79 7.36
CA ARG A 193 -14.71 13.17 7.58
C ARG A 193 -13.97 13.11 6.24
N GLY A 194 -13.74 14.26 5.61
CA GLY A 194 -13.10 14.32 4.30
C GLY A 194 -11.88 15.23 4.32
N LEU A 195 -10.87 14.92 3.50
CA LEU A 195 -9.83 15.89 3.17
C LEU A 195 -10.44 17.08 2.41
N LYS A 196 -9.90 18.29 2.62
CA LYS A 196 -10.31 19.47 1.85
C LYS A 196 -9.96 19.28 0.37
N ALA A 197 -10.73 19.92 -0.51
CA ALA A 197 -10.49 19.82 -1.95
C ALA A 197 -9.09 20.32 -2.37
N GLU A 198 -8.60 21.38 -1.71
CA GLU A 198 -7.27 21.95 -1.94
C GLU A 198 -6.15 20.91 -1.69
N ASP A 199 -6.21 20.24 -0.53
CA ASP A 199 -5.25 19.19 -0.15
C ASP A 199 -5.33 18.01 -1.11
N VAL A 200 -6.55 17.60 -1.50
CA VAL A 200 -6.74 16.48 -2.45
C VAL A 200 -6.12 16.79 -3.80
N GLU A 201 -6.30 18.01 -4.30
CA GLU A 201 -5.72 18.45 -5.56
C GLU A 201 -4.19 18.54 -5.49
N GLU A 202 -3.63 19.00 -4.37
CA GLU A 202 -2.18 19.12 -4.15
C GLU A 202 -1.52 17.76 -4.20
N VAL A 203 -2.04 16.81 -3.41
CA VAL A 203 -1.48 15.46 -3.37
C VAL A 203 -1.76 14.72 -4.68
N THR A 204 -2.88 14.96 -5.36
CA THR A 204 -3.14 14.38 -6.69
C THR A 204 -2.10 14.86 -7.70
N GLN A 205 -1.75 16.15 -7.68
CA GLN A 205 -0.69 16.68 -8.54
C GLN A 205 0.67 16.07 -8.18
N ALA A 206 1.01 15.99 -6.89
CA ALA A 206 2.27 15.39 -6.43
C ALA A 206 2.41 13.92 -6.87
N LEU A 207 1.35 13.12 -6.73
CA LEU A 207 1.33 11.72 -7.19
C LEU A 207 1.48 11.62 -8.71
N ARG A 208 0.87 12.54 -9.48
CA ARG A 208 1.04 12.61 -10.94
C ARG A 208 2.48 12.93 -11.32
N VAL A 209 3.11 13.92 -10.69
CA VAL A 209 4.51 14.29 -10.95
C VAL A 209 5.45 13.15 -10.59
N TRP A 210 5.22 12.49 -9.46
CA TRP A 210 5.95 11.28 -9.07
C TRP A 210 5.80 10.17 -10.11
N GLN A 211 4.58 9.91 -10.58
CA GLN A 211 4.31 8.85 -11.56
C GLN A 211 5.03 9.11 -12.89
N LEU A 212 5.01 10.34 -13.40
CA LEU A 212 5.70 10.71 -14.63
C LEU A 212 7.22 10.48 -14.53
N GLY A 213 7.85 10.96 -13.45
CA GLY A 213 9.28 10.75 -13.23
C GLY A 213 9.64 9.27 -13.03
N PHE A 214 8.78 8.52 -12.33
CA PHE A 214 8.96 7.10 -12.10
C PHE A 214 8.86 6.27 -13.40
N GLU A 215 7.91 6.61 -14.27
CA GLU A 215 7.76 5.96 -15.58
C GLU A 215 8.95 6.25 -16.50
N GLU A 216 9.44 7.49 -16.55
CA GLU A 216 10.64 7.85 -17.29
C GLU A 216 11.89 7.09 -16.78
N HIS A 217 12.05 6.99 -15.46
CA HIS A 217 13.09 6.18 -14.83
C HIS A 217 12.98 4.71 -15.22
N ARG A 218 11.77 4.13 -15.19
CA ARG A 218 11.54 2.74 -15.57
C ARG A 218 11.87 2.49 -17.05
N MET A 219 11.53 3.43 -17.93
CA MET A 219 11.87 3.34 -19.35
C MET A 219 13.38 3.34 -19.58
N ARG A 220 14.13 4.24 -18.92
CA ARG A 220 15.61 4.26 -18.99
C ARG A 220 16.24 2.95 -18.52
N ILE A 221 15.77 2.41 -17.39
CA ILE A 221 16.27 1.11 -16.91
C ILE A 221 15.93 -0.01 -17.90
N THR A 222 14.71 -0.04 -18.43
CA THR A 222 14.29 -1.07 -19.40
C THR A 222 15.19 -1.07 -20.64
N GLN A 223 15.44 0.11 -21.21
CA GLN A 223 16.33 0.26 -22.37
C GLN A 223 17.75 -0.22 -22.05
N SER A 224 18.28 0.13 -20.87
CA SER A 224 19.61 -0.33 -20.44
C SER A 224 19.67 -1.85 -20.20
N ALA A 225 18.59 -2.45 -19.68
CA ALA A 225 18.52 -3.88 -19.40
C ALA A 225 18.43 -4.71 -20.69
N GLN A 226 17.68 -4.23 -21.67
CA GLN A 226 17.58 -4.84 -23.01
C GLN A 226 18.93 -4.83 -23.73
N GLN A 227 19.70 -3.74 -23.63
CA GLN A 227 21.06 -3.67 -24.18
C GLN A 227 22.02 -4.67 -23.53
N MET A 228 21.78 -5.03 -22.26
CA MET A 228 22.61 -5.94 -21.46
C MET A 228 22.09 -7.38 -21.42
N GLY A 229 21.02 -7.71 -22.18
CA GLY A 229 20.45 -9.07 -22.24
C GLY A 229 19.80 -9.58 -20.95
N SER A 230 19.36 -8.68 -20.05
CA SER A 230 18.72 -9.07 -18.78
C SER A 230 17.22 -9.29 -18.92
N GLU A 231 16.72 -10.47 -18.53
CA GLU A 231 15.29 -10.84 -18.53
C GLU A 231 14.51 -10.36 -17.29
N ASN A 232 15.18 -9.75 -16.30
CA ASN A 232 14.53 -9.30 -15.06
C ASN A 232 13.64 -8.07 -15.25
N PHE A 233 12.60 -7.95 -14.40
CA PHE A 233 11.71 -6.78 -14.35
C PHE A 233 12.50 -5.46 -14.27
N PRO A 234 12.17 -4.45 -15.11
CA PRO A 234 12.85 -3.16 -15.08
C PRO A 234 12.75 -2.50 -13.70
N GLY A 235 13.89 -2.24 -13.08
CA GLY A 235 13.98 -1.64 -11.75
C GLY A 235 13.86 -2.63 -10.57
N GLY A 236 13.62 -3.92 -10.84
CA GLY A 236 13.57 -4.98 -9.84
C GLY A 236 12.39 -4.89 -8.86
N PRO A 237 12.40 -5.69 -7.78
CA PRO A 237 11.30 -5.78 -6.81
C PRO A 237 10.92 -4.46 -6.15
N VAL A 238 11.89 -3.57 -5.93
CA VAL A 238 11.66 -2.26 -5.30
C VAL A 238 10.79 -1.35 -6.19
N SER A 239 11.03 -1.34 -7.51
CA SER A 239 10.17 -0.60 -8.45
C SER A 239 8.77 -1.20 -8.56
N PHE A 240 8.66 -2.53 -8.47
CA PHE A 240 7.37 -3.20 -8.39
C PHE A 240 6.60 -2.74 -7.13
N ASP A 241 7.25 -2.74 -5.97
CA ASP A 241 6.65 -2.29 -4.70
C ASP A 241 6.23 -0.82 -4.74
N ALA A 242 7.06 0.06 -5.30
CA ALA A 242 6.74 1.47 -5.44
C ALA A 242 5.45 1.68 -6.27
N THR A 243 5.21 0.84 -7.28
CA THR A 243 3.99 0.88 -8.09
C THR A 243 2.75 0.51 -7.26
N ALA A 244 2.84 -0.54 -6.44
CA ALA A 244 1.75 -0.93 -5.54
C ALA A 244 1.48 0.13 -4.47
N LEU A 245 2.53 0.74 -3.91
CA LEU A 245 2.40 1.82 -2.95
C LEU A 245 1.80 3.09 -3.57
N SER A 246 2.12 3.40 -4.82
CA SER A 246 1.49 4.51 -5.54
C SER A 246 -0.02 4.31 -5.72
N ARG A 247 -0.42 3.08 -6.09
CA ARG A 247 -1.84 2.70 -6.14
C ARG A 247 -2.52 2.87 -4.78
N LEU A 248 -1.87 2.37 -3.71
CA LEU A 248 -2.35 2.51 -2.35
C LEU A 248 -2.51 3.98 -1.94
N ALA A 249 -1.55 4.84 -2.30
CA ALA A 249 -1.62 6.28 -2.05
C ALA A 249 -2.83 6.91 -2.75
N HIS A 250 -3.08 6.57 -4.03
CA HIS A 250 -4.27 7.03 -4.73
C HIS A 250 -5.57 6.54 -4.06
N ILE A 251 -5.66 5.26 -3.69
CA ILE A 251 -6.83 4.70 -3.00
C ILE A 251 -7.11 5.45 -1.69
N ARG A 252 -6.08 5.60 -0.86
CA ARG A 252 -6.20 6.28 0.44
C ARG A 252 -6.46 7.76 0.30
N LEU A 253 -5.90 8.45 -0.69
CA LEU A 253 -6.21 9.85 -0.95
C LEU A 253 -7.70 10.04 -1.28
N HIS A 254 -8.30 9.09 -1.99
CA HIS A 254 -9.64 9.24 -2.56
C HIS A 254 -10.76 8.57 -1.76
N THR A 255 -10.43 7.78 -0.74
CA THR A 255 -11.41 7.02 0.05
C THR A 255 -11.05 7.01 1.53
N ASP A 256 -12.05 6.97 2.41
CA ASP A 256 -11.86 6.80 3.87
C ASP A 256 -12.03 5.36 4.33
N LEU A 257 -11.88 4.43 3.38
CA LEU A 257 -11.92 3.00 3.63
C LEU A 257 -10.57 2.56 4.19
N VAL A 258 -10.45 2.54 5.52
CA VAL A 258 -9.30 1.95 6.17
C VAL A 258 -9.75 0.64 6.81
N PRO A 259 -9.35 -0.55 6.30
CA PRO A 259 -9.56 -1.83 6.98
C PRO A 259 -8.68 -1.96 8.25
N ALA A 260 -8.45 -0.84 8.94
CA ALA A 260 -7.54 -0.65 10.05
C ALA A 260 -7.71 -1.74 11.10
N ARG A 261 -6.60 -2.34 11.53
CA ARG A 261 -6.53 -3.33 12.61
C ARG A 261 -7.31 -4.63 12.37
N ALA A 262 -7.97 -4.79 11.22
CA ALA A 262 -8.65 -6.03 10.85
C ALA A 262 -7.73 -7.24 10.91
N LEU A 263 -6.45 -7.01 10.65
CA LEU A 263 -5.43 -8.05 10.61
C LEU A 263 -4.63 -8.18 11.91
N GLU A 264 -4.82 -7.29 12.88
CA GLU A 264 -4.00 -7.26 14.11
C GLU A 264 -4.21 -8.50 14.97
N SER A 265 -5.44 -9.05 15.00
CA SER A 265 -5.75 -10.27 15.75
C SER A 265 -5.17 -11.53 15.10
N ARG A 266 -4.80 -11.48 13.81
CA ARG A 266 -4.52 -12.64 12.94
C ARG A 266 -5.69 -13.62 12.76
N GLU A 267 -6.88 -13.26 13.26
CA GLU A 267 -8.09 -14.09 13.18
C GLU A 267 -8.89 -13.80 11.91
N PRO A 268 -9.02 -14.74 10.96
CA PRO A 268 -9.70 -14.50 9.69
C PRO A 268 -11.17 -14.08 9.82
N TYR A 269 -11.90 -14.67 10.77
CA TYR A 269 -13.30 -14.32 11.04
C TYR A 269 -13.46 -12.90 11.58
N ALA A 270 -12.56 -12.48 12.47
CA ALA A 270 -12.56 -11.11 12.98
C ALA A 270 -12.28 -10.11 11.86
N ALA A 271 -11.30 -10.41 11.00
CA ALA A 271 -10.98 -9.59 9.84
C ALA A 271 -12.20 -9.46 8.89
N ALA A 272 -12.82 -10.59 8.54
CA ALA A 272 -14.01 -10.63 7.68
C ALA A 272 -15.18 -9.82 8.25
N ASN A 273 -15.43 -9.92 9.56
CA ASN A 273 -16.46 -9.13 10.23
C ASN A 273 -16.16 -7.63 10.17
N ILE A 274 -14.91 -7.23 10.38
CA ILE A 274 -14.49 -5.83 10.24
C ILE A 274 -14.71 -5.36 8.80
N PHE A 275 -14.26 -6.12 7.79
CA PHE A 275 -14.51 -5.79 6.39
C PHE A 275 -15.99 -5.65 6.09
N ASN A 276 -16.83 -6.58 6.56
CA ASN A 276 -18.27 -6.53 6.37
C ASN A 276 -18.91 -5.29 7.00
N ASN A 277 -18.43 -4.88 8.17
CA ASN A 277 -18.99 -3.75 8.93
C ASN A 277 -18.45 -2.37 8.53
N LEU A 278 -17.44 -2.29 7.65
CA LEU A 278 -17.02 -1.00 7.08
C LEU A 278 -18.21 -0.30 6.41
N PRO A 279 -18.31 1.04 6.52
CA PRO A 279 -19.43 1.78 5.94
C PRO A 279 -19.46 1.66 4.41
N LEU A 280 -20.65 1.89 3.85
CA LEU A 280 -20.79 2.08 2.40
C LEU A 280 -20.08 3.38 1.98
N LEU A 281 -19.68 3.43 0.71
CA LEU A 281 -18.82 4.49 0.21
C LEU A 281 -19.64 5.65 -0.34
N PRO A 282 -19.28 6.92 -0.06
CA PRO A 282 -19.94 8.07 -0.66
C PRO A 282 -19.66 8.08 -2.17
N ARG A 283 -20.72 7.94 -2.98
CA ARG A 283 -20.63 7.96 -4.45
C ARG A 283 -20.14 9.32 -4.92
N GLY A 284 -19.30 9.32 -5.96
CA GLY A 284 -18.82 10.55 -6.58
C GLY A 284 -17.56 10.35 -7.42
N PRO A 285 -17.14 11.37 -8.18
CA PRO A 285 -15.99 11.28 -9.08
C PRO A 285 -14.68 11.00 -8.34
N ARG A 286 -14.56 11.45 -7.08
CA ARG A 286 -13.41 11.14 -6.22
C ARG A 286 -13.29 9.63 -5.99
N LEU A 287 -14.39 8.97 -5.66
CA LEU A 287 -14.43 7.52 -5.45
C LEU A 287 -14.07 6.77 -6.74
N ASN A 288 -14.64 7.18 -7.88
CA ASN A 288 -14.37 6.54 -9.17
C ASN A 288 -12.87 6.47 -9.51
N LYS A 289 -12.09 7.52 -9.18
CA LYS A 289 -10.63 7.50 -9.32
C LYS A 289 -9.96 6.37 -8.53
N ALA A 290 -10.40 6.09 -7.31
CA ALA A 290 -9.89 4.98 -6.51
C ALA A 290 -10.34 3.61 -7.05
N ILE A 291 -11.60 3.52 -7.50
CA ILE A 291 -12.14 2.29 -8.09
C ILE A 291 -11.36 1.91 -9.35
N LEU A 292 -11.05 2.87 -10.23
CA LEU A 292 -10.24 2.63 -11.42
C LEU A 292 -8.86 2.06 -11.09
N GLN A 293 -8.23 2.50 -9.99
CA GLN A 293 -6.97 1.93 -9.52
C GLN A 293 -7.10 0.46 -9.13
N ALA A 294 -8.16 0.11 -8.40
CA ALA A 294 -8.42 -1.27 -7.98
C ALA A 294 -8.88 -2.17 -9.14
N VAL A 295 -9.67 -1.66 -10.09
CA VAL A 295 -10.05 -2.38 -11.32
C VAL A 295 -8.83 -2.65 -12.19
N HIS A 296 -7.92 -1.68 -12.32
CA HIS A 296 -6.66 -1.91 -13.04
C HIS A 296 -5.82 -3.01 -12.38
N ALA A 297 -5.70 -3.00 -11.04
CA ALA A 297 -5.01 -4.06 -10.31
C ALA A 297 -5.65 -5.44 -10.54
N LEU A 298 -6.99 -5.52 -10.51
CA LEU A 298 -7.72 -6.75 -10.80
C LEU A 298 -7.48 -7.24 -12.24
N SER A 299 -7.51 -6.33 -13.22
CA SER A 299 -7.22 -6.68 -14.63
C SER A 299 -5.81 -7.24 -14.81
N MET A 300 -4.81 -6.61 -14.19
CA MET A 300 -3.42 -7.08 -14.25
C MET A 300 -3.26 -8.46 -13.58
N LEU A 301 -3.96 -8.67 -12.45
CA LEU A 301 -3.98 -9.95 -11.73
C LEU A 301 -4.59 -11.07 -12.57
N VAL A 302 -5.75 -10.84 -13.18
CA VAL A 302 -6.44 -11.82 -14.02
C VAL A 302 -5.62 -12.15 -15.26
N LYS A 303 -5.08 -11.14 -15.96
CA LYS A 303 -4.23 -11.32 -17.15
C LYS A 303 -2.95 -12.09 -16.87
N ALA A 304 -2.35 -11.90 -15.70
CA ALA A 304 -1.18 -12.66 -15.28
C ALA A 304 -1.51 -14.12 -14.91
N GLY A 305 -2.80 -14.43 -14.72
CA GLY A 305 -3.30 -15.76 -14.37
C GLY A 305 -3.32 -15.99 -12.86
N ILE A 306 -4.53 -16.00 -12.28
CA ILE A 306 -4.75 -16.19 -10.83
C ILE A 306 -4.10 -17.48 -10.32
N ASN A 307 -4.29 -18.59 -11.05
CA ASN A 307 -3.73 -19.90 -10.71
C ASN A 307 -2.20 -19.93 -10.80
N TYR A 308 -1.63 -19.23 -11.80
CA TYR A 308 -0.19 -19.11 -11.95
C TYR A 308 0.37 -18.35 -10.75
N ILE A 309 -0.14 -17.15 -10.47
CA ILE A 309 0.29 -16.32 -9.35
C ILE A 309 0.23 -17.06 -8.01
N ALA A 310 -0.90 -17.70 -7.72
CA ALA A 310 -1.10 -18.40 -6.46
C ALA A 310 -0.10 -19.56 -6.25
N ARG A 311 0.41 -20.17 -7.33
CA ARG A 311 1.32 -21.32 -7.26
C ARG A 311 2.79 -20.95 -7.39
N THR A 312 3.13 -19.96 -8.22
CA THR A 312 4.53 -19.68 -8.60
C THR A 312 5.05 -18.34 -8.10
N LYS A 313 4.17 -17.40 -7.73
CA LYS A 313 4.55 -16.01 -7.39
C LYS A 313 4.22 -15.61 -5.95
N SER A 314 3.64 -16.51 -5.16
CA SER A 314 3.25 -16.24 -3.77
C SER A 314 4.43 -15.81 -2.88
N LEU A 315 5.64 -16.34 -3.14
CA LEU A 315 6.88 -15.97 -2.43
C LEU A 315 7.58 -14.73 -3.02
N GLU A 316 7.25 -14.34 -4.24
CA GLU A 316 7.81 -13.14 -4.89
C GLU A 316 7.05 -11.86 -4.50
N TRP A 317 5.84 -12.00 -3.95
CA TRP A 317 5.01 -10.86 -3.54
C TRP A 317 5.46 -10.31 -2.19
N SER A 318 5.83 -9.03 -2.18
CA SER A 318 6.13 -8.29 -0.96
C SER A 318 4.86 -8.01 -0.14
N MET A 319 5.04 -7.65 1.13
CA MET A 319 3.93 -7.24 1.99
C MET A 319 3.22 -5.99 1.45
N GLN A 320 3.95 -5.09 0.80
CA GLN A 320 3.43 -3.88 0.15
C GLN A 320 2.36 -4.24 -0.89
N HIS A 321 2.63 -5.25 -1.71
CA HIS A 321 1.66 -5.76 -2.68
C HIS A 321 0.45 -6.38 -2.00
N SER A 322 0.68 -7.22 -0.99
CA SER A 322 -0.42 -7.88 -0.26
C SER A 322 -1.36 -6.88 0.40
N LEU A 323 -0.83 -5.85 1.06
CA LEU A 323 -1.62 -4.77 1.67
C LEU A 323 -2.41 -3.98 0.62
N CYS A 324 -1.76 -3.62 -0.50
CA CYS A 324 -2.44 -2.92 -1.60
C CYS A 324 -3.57 -3.77 -2.20
N ASN A 325 -3.31 -5.05 -2.49
CA ASN A 325 -4.28 -5.97 -3.06
C ASN A 325 -5.47 -6.21 -2.12
N LEU A 326 -5.23 -6.32 -0.81
CA LEU A 326 -6.29 -6.42 0.18
C LEU A 326 -7.19 -5.17 0.14
N GLU A 327 -6.61 -3.97 0.14
CA GLU A 327 -7.39 -2.74 0.05
C GLU A 327 -8.15 -2.63 -1.27
N CYS A 328 -7.56 -3.05 -2.40
CA CYS A 328 -8.28 -3.14 -3.68
C CYS A 328 -9.49 -4.09 -3.59
N ALA A 329 -9.33 -5.27 -2.98
CA ALA A 329 -10.39 -6.25 -2.82
C ALA A 329 -11.55 -5.71 -2.00
N VAL A 330 -11.26 -5.18 -0.82
CA VAL A 330 -12.27 -4.62 0.09
C VAL A 330 -12.93 -3.39 -0.54
N LEU A 331 -12.16 -2.54 -1.24
CA LEU A 331 -12.68 -1.37 -1.92
C LEU A 331 -13.68 -1.71 -3.03
N LEU A 332 -13.32 -2.63 -3.94
CA LEU A 332 -14.23 -3.03 -5.02
C LEU A 332 -15.49 -3.71 -4.47
N ALA A 333 -15.33 -4.59 -3.48
CA ALA A 333 -16.48 -5.22 -2.83
C ALA A 333 -17.41 -4.18 -2.20
N LYS A 334 -16.87 -3.20 -1.47
CA LYS A 334 -17.67 -2.13 -0.84
C LYS A 334 -18.33 -1.21 -1.85
N TRP A 335 -17.67 -0.91 -2.95
CA TRP A 335 -18.27 -0.14 -4.03
C TRP A 335 -19.42 -0.90 -4.69
N LEU A 336 -19.24 -2.18 -5.02
CA LEU A 336 -20.31 -3.02 -5.56
C LEU A 336 -21.49 -3.15 -4.59
N MET A 337 -21.23 -3.28 -3.29
CA MET A 337 -22.28 -3.25 -2.25
C MET A 337 -22.99 -1.90 -2.17
N THR A 338 -22.27 -0.79 -2.36
CA THR A 338 -22.85 0.56 -2.42
C THR A 338 -23.79 0.67 -3.62
N MET A 339 -23.35 0.20 -4.79
CA MET A 339 -24.18 0.15 -6.00
C MET A 339 -25.41 -0.75 -5.81
N ALA A 340 -25.27 -1.87 -5.10
CA ALA A 340 -26.36 -2.80 -4.80
C ALA A 340 -27.40 -2.22 -3.83
N SER A 341 -27.04 -1.21 -3.05
CA SER A 341 -27.92 -0.52 -2.09
C SER A 341 -28.58 0.75 -2.62
N MET A 342 -28.35 1.10 -3.89
CA MET A 342 -28.91 2.30 -4.50
C MET A 342 -30.44 2.27 -4.48
N SER A 343 -31.05 3.41 -4.15
CA SER A 343 -32.50 3.60 -4.28
C SER A 343 -32.92 3.49 -5.76
N PRO A 344 -34.15 3.02 -6.08
CA PRO A 344 -34.68 3.02 -7.44
C PRO A 344 -34.70 4.38 -8.13
N THR A 345 -34.64 5.47 -7.35
CA THR A 345 -34.59 6.86 -7.85
C THR A 345 -33.17 7.31 -8.22
N GLU A 346 -32.14 6.65 -7.70
CA GLU A 346 -30.75 7.00 -7.98
C GLU A 346 -30.29 6.38 -9.29
N MET A 347 -29.83 7.21 -10.22
CA MET A 347 -29.27 6.74 -11.48
C MET A 347 -27.76 6.53 -11.38
N GLN A 348 -27.27 5.51 -12.08
CA GLN A 348 -25.84 5.30 -12.29
C GLN A 348 -25.31 6.30 -13.33
N THR A 349 -24.16 6.89 -13.04
CA THR A 349 -23.43 7.73 -14.00
C THR A 349 -22.87 6.88 -15.15
N ALA A 350 -22.54 7.52 -16.28
CA ALA A 350 -21.93 6.82 -17.41
C ALA A 350 -20.59 6.17 -17.04
N GLU A 351 -19.81 6.83 -16.18
CA GLU A 351 -18.55 6.30 -15.65
C GLU A 351 -18.76 5.06 -14.78
N GLU A 352 -19.72 5.10 -13.84
CA GLU A 352 -20.06 3.95 -13.00
C GLU A 352 -20.52 2.74 -13.84
N LYS A 353 -21.31 2.98 -14.90
CA LYS A 353 -21.72 1.92 -15.84
C LYS A 353 -20.53 1.30 -16.57
N SER A 354 -19.60 2.14 -17.04
CA SER A 354 -18.37 1.69 -17.72
C SER A 354 -17.47 0.87 -16.80
N ILE A 355 -17.29 1.32 -15.56
CA ILE A 355 -16.53 0.60 -14.54
C ILE A 355 -17.20 -0.74 -14.22
N LEU A 356 -18.52 -0.78 -14.01
CA LEU A 356 -19.27 -2.02 -13.76
C LEU A 356 -19.12 -3.02 -14.91
N ALA A 357 -19.25 -2.55 -16.15
CA ALA A 357 -19.05 -3.38 -17.34
C ALA A 357 -17.64 -3.96 -17.37
N SER A 358 -16.62 -3.14 -17.09
CA SER A 358 -15.23 -3.58 -17.04
C SER A 358 -14.99 -4.64 -15.98
N ILE A 359 -15.54 -4.49 -14.76
CA ILE A 359 -15.42 -5.49 -13.70
C ILE A 359 -16.07 -6.81 -14.11
N ARG A 360 -17.27 -6.76 -14.72
CA ARG A 360 -17.95 -7.96 -15.21
C ARG A 360 -17.08 -8.71 -16.22
N THR A 361 -16.59 -8.01 -17.25
CA THR A 361 -15.70 -8.61 -18.26
C THR A 361 -14.47 -9.26 -17.62
N ILE A 362 -13.82 -8.59 -16.66
CA ILE A 362 -12.63 -9.14 -15.99
C ILE A 362 -12.99 -10.38 -15.15
N VAL A 363 -14.13 -10.39 -14.47
CA VAL A 363 -14.56 -11.54 -13.65
C VAL A 363 -15.00 -12.72 -14.53
N ASP A 364 -15.64 -12.44 -15.67
CA ASP A 364 -16.08 -13.45 -16.64
C ASP A 364 -14.90 -14.21 -17.28
N GLU A 365 -13.70 -13.62 -17.32
CA GLU A 365 -12.45 -14.29 -17.71
C GLU A 365 -11.94 -15.31 -16.68
N THR A 366 -12.62 -15.47 -15.54
CA THR A 366 -12.19 -16.32 -14.43
C THR A 366 -13.17 -17.44 -14.14
N GLU A 367 -12.76 -18.42 -13.33
CA GLU A 367 -13.65 -19.47 -12.79
C GLU A 367 -14.77 -18.93 -11.87
N TYR A 368 -14.73 -17.64 -11.53
CA TYR A 368 -15.72 -16.97 -10.69
C TYR A 368 -16.74 -16.15 -11.49
N ALA A 369 -16.84 -16.39 -12.80
CA ALA A 369 -17.88 -15.81 -13.65
C ALA A 369 -19.27 -15.98 -13.00
N VAL A 370 -20.04 -14.90 -12.93
CA VAL A 370 -21.37 -14.91 -12.30
C VAL A 370 -22.37 -15.43 -13.33
N PRO A 371 -23.02 -16.60 -13.13
CA PRO A 371 -23.92 -17.16 -14.12
C PRO A 371 -25.09 -16.23 -14.43
N ILE A 372 -25.39 -16.04 -15.71
CA ILE A 372 -26.65 -15.47 -16.14
C ILE A 372 -27.67 -16.60 -16.06
N ASP A 373 -28.54 -16.61 -15.05
CA ASP A 373 -29.63 -17.58 -15.00
C ASP A 373 -30.63 -17.29 -16.16
N PRO A 374 -30.71 -18.15 -17.19
CA PRO A 374 -31.57 -17.91 -18.34
C PRO A 374 -33.07 -18.03 -18.00
N SER A 375 -33.42 -18.67 -16.88
CA SER A 375 -34.81 -18.74 -16.41
C SER A 375 -35.34 -17.39 -15.88
N LEU A 376 -34.44 -16.49 -15.47
CA LEU A 376 -34.77 -15.11 -15.04
C LEU A 376 -34.86 -14.11 -16.20
N ALA A 377 -34.37 -14.47 -17.40
CA ALA A 377 -34.49 -13.64 -18.61
C ALA A 377 -35.84 -13.82 -19.32
N ALA A 378 -36.54 -14.94 -19.06
CA ALA A 378 -37.79 -15.31 -19.71
C ALA A 378 -39.05 -14.76 -19.01
N GLN A 379 -38.93 -14.28 -17.77
CA GLN A 379 -40.03 -13.62 -17.06
C GLN A 379 -39.92 -12.11 -17.27
N GLN A 380 -40.99 -11.46 -17.76
CA GLN A 380 -41.05 -9.99 -17.78
C GLN A 380 -40.91 -9.49 -16.34
N PRO A 381 -39.76 -8.90 -15.93
CA PRO A 381 -39.60 -8.48 -14.56
C PRO A 381 -40.50 -7.26 -14.36
N SER A 382 -41.36 -7.30 -13.35
CA SER A 382 -41.91 -6.05 -12.84
C SER A 382 -40.74 -5.18 -12.34
N ARG A 383 -40.83 -3.85 -12.46
CA ARG A 383 -39.70 -2.93 -12.16
C ARG A 383 -39.04 -3.18 -10.80
N MET A 384 -39.82 -3.64 -9.82
CA MET A 384 -39.36 -3.96 -8.46
C MET A 384 -38.58 -5.28 -8.40
N ASP A 385 -38.98 -6.27 -9.18
CA ASP A 385 -38.33 -7.59 -9.27
C ASP A 385 -37.00 -7.52 -10.04
N GLY A 386 -36.94 -6.68 -11.08
CA GLY A 386 -35.69 -6.38 -11.80
C GLY A 386 -34.63 -5.70 -10.92
N SER A 387 -35.05 -4.78 -10.05
CA SER A 387 -34.14 -4.08 -9.13
C SER A 387 -33.57 -4.99 -8.03
N LEU A 388 -34.38 -5.90 -7.49
CA LEU A 388 -33.92 -6.90 -6.52
C LEU A 388 -32.92 -7.87 -7.16
N ASN A 389 -33.20 -8.31 -8.39
CA ASN A 389 -32.31 -9.18 -9.16
C ASN A 389 -30.97 -8.48 -9.46
N ASP A 390 -30.99 -7.20 -9.85
CA ASP A 390 -29.78 -6.43 -10.10
C ASP A 390 -28.94 -6.20 -8.82
N SER A 391 -29.60 -5.95 -7.67
CA SER A 391 -28.93 -5.87 -6.37
C SER A 391 -28.22 -7.19 -6.03
N GLN A 392 -28.89 -8.33 -6.24
CA GLN A 392 -28.32 -9.65 -5.98
C GLN A 392 -27.13 -9.96 -6.91
N LYS A 393 -27.22 -9.64 -8.20
CA LYS A 393 -26.10 -9.77 -9.15
C LYS A 393 -24.88 -8.95 -8.74
N LEU A 394 -25.09 -7.73 -8.25
CA LEU A 394 -23.99 -6.88 -7.76
C LEU A 394 -23.34 -7.45 -6.50
N ARG A 395 -24.10 -8.08 -5.60
CA ARG A 395 -23.56 -8.80 -4.44
C ARG A 395 -22.75 -10.04 -4.85
N GLN A 396 -23.24 -10.83 -5.81
CA GLN A 396 -22.51 -11.97 -6.36
C GLN A 396 -21.21 -11.52 -7.03
N LEU A 397 -21.23 -10.41 -7.78
CA LEU A 397 -20.03 -9.83 -8.36
C LEU A 397 -19.03 -9.38 -7.28
N ALA A 398 -19.51 -8.80 -6.18
CA ALA A 398 -18.65 -8.45 -5.04
C ALA A 398 -18.00 -9.71 -4.42
N SER A 399 -18.78 -10.77 -4.21
CA SER A 399 -18.27 -12.07 -3.73
C SER A 399 -17.22 -12.66 -4.67
N ALA A 400 -17.45 -12.64 -5.99
CA ALA A 400 -16.51 -13.13 -6.99
C ALA A 400 -15.17 -12.36 -6.95
N VAL A 401 -15.22 -11.03 -6.89
CA VAL A 401 -14.03 -10.17 -6.77
C VAL A 401 -13.23 -10.52 -5.51
N LEU A 402 -13.88 -10.72 -4.37
CA LEU A 402 -13.22 -11.14 -3.14
C LEU A 402 -12.55 -12.52 -3.27
N ARG A 403 -13.22 -13.48 -3.92
CA ARG A 403 -12.68 -14.84 -4.13
C ARG A 403 -11.45 -14.86 -5.05
N ILE A 404 -11.41 -13.99 -6.07
CA ILE A 404 -10.24 -13.84 -6.95
C ILE A 404 -8.99 -13.48 -6.15
N TRP A 405 -9.05 -12.42 -5.33
CA TRP A 405 -7.91 -12.02 -4.51
C TRP A 405 -7.64 -13.02 -3.38
N ALA A 406 -8.67 -13.58 -2.74
CA ALA A 406 -8.50 -14.62 -1.73
C ALA A 406 -7.70 -15.80 -2.27
N LYS A 407 -7.98 -16.24 -3.50
CA LYS A 407 -7.23 -17.33 -4.15
C LYS A 407 -5.75 -17.00 -4.33
N THR A 408 -5.40 -15.75 -4.63
CA THR A 408 -3.99 -15.35 -4.75
C THR A 408 -3.23 -15.36 -3.45
N PHE A 409 -3.91 -15.17 -2.31
CA PHE A 409 -3.32 -15.25 -0.97
C PHE A 409 -3.27 -16.68 -0.40
N LYS A 410 -3.85 -17.67 -1.08
CA LYS A 410 -3.81 -19.09 -0.66
C LYS A 410 -2.52 -19.80 -1.06
N GLY A 411 -1.61 -19.13 -1.77
CA GLY A 411 -0.31 -19.69 -2.13
C GLY A 411 0.57 -19.96 -0.91
N GLU A 412 1.74 -20.57 -1.14
CA GLU A 412 2.72 -20.73 -0.08
C GLU A 412 3.27 -19.36 0.32
N HIS A 413 2.90 -18.90 1.52
CA HIS A 413 3.37 -17.64 2.10
C HIS A 413 4.03 -17.89 3.45
N ILE A 414 5.16 -17.19 3.66
CA ILE A 414 5.94 -17.25 4.90
C ILE A 414 5.16 -16.60 6.07
N PHE A 415 4.47 -15.49 5.79
CA PHE A 415 3.85 -14.67 6.82
C PHE A 415 2.39 -15.04 7.07
N GLU A 416 2.06 -15.29 8.34
CA GLU A 416 0.70 -15.58 8.82
C GLU A 416 -0.29 -14.48 8.42
N LEU A 417 0.15 -13.22 8.46
CA LEU A 417 -0.66 -12.08 8.04
C LEU A 417 -1.29 -12.26 6.65
N VAL A 418 -0.54 -12.74 5.67
CA VAL A 418 -1.03 -12.94 4.30
C VAL A 418 -2.07 -14.07 4.26
N LYS A 419 -1.88 -15.12 5.05
CA LYS A 419 -2.86 -16.20 5.21
C LYS A 419 -4.15 -15.67 5.85
N THR A 420 -4.05 -14.80 6.86
CA THR A 420 -5.22 -14.14 7.46
C THR A 420 -5.96 -13.29 6.42
N MET A 421 -5.25 -12.57 5.55
CA MET A 421 -5.87 -11.81 4.45
C MET A 421 -6.68 -12.73 3.53
N GLY A 422 -6.08 -13.81 3.03
CA GLY A 422 -6.74 -14.74 2.12
C GLY A 422 -8.00 -15.37 2.71
N HIS A 423 -7.89 -15.94 3.91
CA HIS A 423 -9.03 -16.53 4.60
C HIS A 423 -10.09 -15.49 5.00
N GLY A 424 -9.67 -14.30 5.42
CA GLY A 424 -10.59 -13.20 5.77
C GLY A 424 -11.41 -12.73 4.58
N LEU A 425 -10.81 -12.61 3.39
CA LEU A 425 -11.53 -12.28 2.16
C LEU A 425 -12.51 -13.39 1.74
N GLU A 426 -12.14 -14.66 1.90
CA GLU A 426 -13.02 -15.80 1.61
C GLU A 426 -14.19 -15.90 2.58
N ILE A 427 -13.97 -15.69 3.87
CA ILE A 427 -15.08 -15.64 4.85
C ILE A 427 -15.97 -14.43 4.54
N TYR A 428 -15.39 -13.29 4.18
CA TYR A 428 -16.18 -12.12 3.81
C TYR A 428 -17.04 -12.37 2.56
N SER A 429 -16.52 -13.03 1.53
CA SER A 429 -17.32 -13.38 0.35
C SER A 429 -18.48 -14.33 0.70
N ASN A 430 -18.24 -15.32 1.56
CA ASN A 430 -19.29 -16.21 2.06
C ASN A 430 -20.37 -15.46 2.87
N ILE A 431 -20.02 -14.39 3.59
CA ILE A 431 -20.99 -13.52 4.28
C ILE A 431 -21.87 -12.79 3.25
N LEU A 432 -21.30 -12.32 2.14
CA LEU A 432 -22.05 -11.61 1.09
C LEU A 432 -23.00 -12.53 0.31
N ASP A 433 -22.66 -13.82 0.17
CA ASP A 433 -23.49 -14.82 -0.52
C ASP A 433 -24.73 -15.23 0.30
N LYS A 434 -24.72 -15.03 1.62
CA LYS A 434 -25.88 -15.34 2.46
C LYS A 434 -27.04 -14.39 2.14
N PRO A 435 -28.28 -14.90 1.99
CA PRO A 435 -29.45 -14.04 1.92
C PRO A 435 -29.50 -13.17 3.17
N ARG A 436 -29.76 -11.87 3.03
CA ARG A 436 -30.14 -11.08 4.21
C ARG A 436 -31.48 -11.65 4.66
N ASP A 437 -31.51 -12.38 5.78
CA ASP A 437 -32.75 -12.64 6.47
C ASP A 437 -33.48 -11.30 6.63
N GLN A 438 -34.78 -11.29 6.31
CA GLN A 438 -35.67 -10.17 6.60
C GLN A 438 -35.37 -9.63 7.99
N PRO A 439 -35.40 -8.30 8.21
CA PRO A 439 -35.25 -7.79 9.57
C PRO A 439 -36.29 -8.49 10.42
N SER A 440 -35.84 -9.20 11.45
CA SER A 440 -36.70 -9.82 12.44
C SER A 440 -37.71 -8.77 12.91
N LEU A 441 -38.96 -8.92 12.48
CA LEU A 441 -40.13 -8.31 13.09
C LEU A 441 -40.16 -8.80 14.55
N GLY A 442 -39.44 -8.08 15.39
CA GLY A 442 -39.10 -8.49 16.75
C GLY A 442 -38.43 -7.40 17.56
N ARG A 443 -38.61 -6.13 17.19
CA ARG A 443 -38.67 -5.05 18.17
C ARG A 443 -40.14 -4.75 18.38
N MET A 444 -40.78 -5.53 19.24
CA MET A 444 -42.01 -5.07 19.87
C MET A 444 -41.67 -3.74 20.54
N SER A 445 -42.37 -2.70 20.09
CA SER A 445 -42.57 -1.48 20.84
C SER A 445 -42.98 -1.85 22.27
N SER A 446 -42.11 -1.63 23.24
CA SER A 446 -42.57 -1.41 24.61
C SER A 446 -43.18 -0.01 24.65
N GLY A 447 -44.42 0.06 24.17
CA GLY A 447 -45.33 1.14 24.48
C GLY A 447 -45.61 1.15 25.97
N SER A 448 -45.81 2.36 26.48
CA SER A 448 -46.31 2.69 27.81
C SER A 448 -47.33 1.69 28.36
N ILE A 449 -47.10 1.22 29.59
CA ILE A 449 -48.16 0.97 30.58
C ILE A 449 -47.60 1.36 31.97
N LEU A 450 -48.07 2.52 32.45
CA LEU A 450 -48.44 2.91 33.82
C LEU A 450 -47.78 2.20 35.01
N GLU A 451 -46.97 2.92 35.80
CA GLU A 451 -47.35 3.59 37.06
C GLU A 451 -46.28 4.62 37.47
#